data_AF-A0A9P8I5B6-F1
#
_entry.id   AF-A0A9P8I5B6-F1
#
_cell.length_a   1.000
_cell.length_b   1.000
_cell.length_c   1.000
_cell.angle_alpha   90.00
_cell.angle_beta   90.00
_cell.angle_gamma   90.00
#
_symmetry.space_group_name_H-M   'P 1'
#
loop_
_entity.id
_entity.type
_entity.pdbx_description
1 polymer ?
#
loop_
_entity_poly.entity_id
_entity_poly.type
_entity_poly.pdbx_seq_one_letter_code
_entity_poly.pdbx_strand_id
1 'polypeptide(L)'
;MEIMEPFQNNEGSTFIQHLKRGIAELEKDLDNSILVLSGFVWDLLMGSVYLTLLTPLTLSSGPTKPQTPKSEAHSYHELAIHRNLITPATSRLILVEPSALDSYENILYSLIRSYQYTSHWPTHVTVISHAFKERRFADVHMSAMRWPRERFTYVGIDPEGKSPEELQKGERMAYEMWKANPYAGGVGKLGWKRTNWGRWKEMRNPWRVEAPYVVTCPELEPFIQWAGGEDGKTLFPGPLPWDVLA
;
A
#
# COMPACT_ATOMS: atom_id res chain seq x y z
N MET A 1 -28.77 0.63 -11.48
CA MET A 1 -27.78 1.18 -10.51
C MET A 1 -26.47 0.47 -10.79
N GLU A 2 -25.63 1.07 -11.63
CA GLU A 2 -24.45 0.42 -12.19
C GLU A 2 -23.36 0.25 -11.13
N ILE A 3 -23.13 -1.00 -10.74
CA ILE A 3 -21.96 -1.35 -9.95
C ILE A 3 -20.81 -1.56 -10.94
N MET A 4 -20.13 -0.45 -11.23
CA MET A 4 -18.79 -0.38 -11.81
C MET A 4 -18.59 -1.10 -13.17
N GLU A 5 -18.74 -0.34 -14.26
CA GLU A 5 -18.18 -0.67 -15.59
C GLU A 5 -16.78 -1.32 -15.59
N PRO A 6 -15.80 -0.92 -14.74
CA PRO A 6 -14.46 -1.48 -14.83
C PRO A 6 -14.28 -2.97 -14.50
N PHE A 7 -15.27 -3.67 -13.96
CA PHE A 7 -15.15 -5.11 -13.67
C PHE A 7 -15.43 -6.03 -14.87
N GLN A 8 -15.53 -5.48 -16.09
CA GLN A 8 -15.88 -6.24 -17.30
C GLN A 8 -14.73 -7.03 -17.92
N ASN A 9 -13.47 -6.77 -17.53
CA ASN A 9 -12.29 -7.54 -17.94
C ASN A 9 -11.70 -8.33 -16.75
N ASN A 10 -10.95 -9.43 -17.01
CA ASN A 10 -10.40 -10.39 -16.02
C ASN A 10 -9.54 -9.79 -14.88
N GLU A 11 -9.23 -8.50 -14.91
CA GLU A 11 -8.62 -7.78 -13.79
C GLU A 11 -9.54 -7.80 -12.56
N GLY A 12 -10.86 -7.72 -12.76
CA GLY A 12 -11.87 -7.83 -11.70
C GLY A 12 -11.83 -9.14 -10.91
N SER A 13 -11.46 -10.27 -11.53
CA SER A 13 -11.31 -11.53 -10.80
C SER A 13 -10.01 -11.56 -9.97
N THR A 14 -8.95 -10.95 -10.48
CA THR A 14 -7.64 -10.85 -9.82
C THR A 14 -7.74 -10.07 -8.51
N PHE A 15 -8.44 -8.94 -8.54
CA PHE A 15 -8.75 -8.15 -7.35
C PHE A 15 -9.54 -8.92 -6.28
N ILE A 16 -10.48 -9.78 -6.70
CA ILE A 16 -11.20 -10.68 -5.80
C ILE A 16 -10.26 -11.77 -5.24
N GLN A 17 -9.33 -12.31 -6.05
CA GLN A 17 -8.33 -13.29 -5.59
C GLN A 17 -7.38 -12.68 -4.55
N HIS A 18 -6.89 -11.46 -4.77
CA HIS A 18 -6.07 -10.72 -3.79
C HIS A 18 -6.81 -10.60 -2.47
N LEU A 19 -8.02 -10.03 -2.50
CA LEU A 19 -8.85 -9.83 -1.31
C LEU A 19 -9.16 -11.14 -0.57
N LYS A 20 -9.56 -12.20 -1.29
CA LYS A 20 -9.79 -13.53 -0.71
C LYS A 20 -8.52 -14.06 -0.04
N ARG A 21 -7.36 -13.88 -0.64
CA ARG A 21 -6.08 -14.31 -0.05
C ARG A 21 -5.75 -13.51 1.19
N GLY A 22 -5.98 -12.19 1.20
CA GLY A 22 -5.76 -11.36 2.39
C GLY A 22 -6.65 -11.73 3.56
N ILE A 23 -7.92 -12.02 3.29
CA ILE A 23 -8.85 -12.51 4.33
C ILE A 23 -8.44 -13.92 4.81
N ALA A 24 -8.06 -14.83 3.91
CA ALA A 24 -7.62 -16.17 4.29
C ALA A 24 -6.27 -16.19 5.06
N GLU A 25 -5.41 -15.20 4.86
CA GLU A 25 -4.19 -15.01 5.67
C GLU A 25 -4.52 -14.35 7.03
N LEU A 26 -5.43 -13.37 7.07
CA LEU A 26 -5.97 -12.78 8.30
C LEU A 26 -6.63 -13.83 9.20
N GLU A 27 -7.38 -14.76 8.61
CA GLU A 27 -8.08 -15.84 9.32
C GLU A 27 -7.14 -16.90 9.93
N LYS A 28 -5.84 -16.90 9.61
CA LYS A 28 -4.87 -17.80 10.27
C LYS A 28 -4.61 -17.41 11.72
N ASP A 29 -4.73 -16.12 12.03
CA ASP A 29 -4.51 -15.58 13.38
C ASP A 29 -5.31 -14.27 13.53
N LEU A 30 -6.57 -14.40 13.92
CA LEU A 30 -7.51 -13.27 14.09
C LEU A 30 -7.28 -12.46 15.38
N ASP A 31 -6.53 -13.02 16.33
CA ASP A 31 -6.26 -12.35 17.61
C ASP A 31 -5.05 -11.43 17.49
N ASN A 32 -4.08 -11.82 16.66
CA ASN A 32 -2.95 -10.97 16.34
C ASN A 32 -3.21 -10.14 15.06
N SER A 33 -3.74 -10.69 13.97
CA SER A 33 -3.68 -10.01 12.65
C SER A 33 -4.75 -8.95 12.38
N ILE A 34 -4.35 -7.90 11.66
CA ILE A 34 -5.17 -6.93 10.94
C ILE A 34 -4.82 -6.96 9.45
N LEU A 35 -5.73 -6.53 8.58
CA LEU A 35 -5.56 -6.45 7.14
C LEU A 35 -5.75 -5.01 6.68
N VAL A 36 -4.68 -4.35 6.23
CA VAL A 36 -4.81 -3.00 5.64
C VAL A 36 -5.00 -3.10 4.14
N LEU A 37 -6.11 -2.56 3.63
CA LEU A 37 -6.36 -2.28 2.23
C LEU A 37 -5.83 -0.88 1.91
N SER A 38 -4.82 -0.75 1.04
CA SER A 38 -4.23 0.55 0.69
C SER A 38 -4.37 0.89 -0.80
N GLY A 39 -4.51 2.19 -1.11
CA GLY A 39 -4.48 2.74 -2.48
C GLY A 39 -5.45 3.90 -2.72
N PHE A 40 -4.96 4.96 -3.38
CA PHE A 40 -5.69 6.16 -3.81
C PHE A 40 -6.41 5.98 -5.17
N VAL A 41 -7.37 6.86 -5.50
CA VAL A 41 -8.13 6.85 -6.78
C VAL A 41 -7.21 7.07 -8.00
N TRP A 42 -7.39 6.32 -9.10
CA TRP A 42 -7.40 6.86 -10.49
C TRP A 42 -7.82 5.75 -11.48
N ASP A 43 -8.20 6.15 -12.70
CA ASP A 43 -8.71 5.25 -13.74
C ASP A 43 -7.77 4.08 -14.10
N LEU A 44 -8.13 2.94 -13.51
CA LEU A 44 -8.13 1.57 -14.04
C LEU A 44 -6.86 0.89 -14.53
N LEU A 45 -5.94 1.58 -15.20
CA LEU A 45 -4.91 0.90 -15.99
C LEU A 45 -3.70 0.42 -15.17
N MET A 46 -3.61 0.76 -13.88
CA MET A 46 -2.45 0.47 -13.02
C MET A 46 -2.81 0.14 -11.57
N GLY A 47 -4.07 -0.24 -11.30
CA GLY A 47 -4.55 -0.61 -9.96
C GLY A 47 -3.59 -1.57 -9.25
N SER A 48 -3.34 -1.32 -7.99
CA SER A 48 -2.29 -2.02 -7.24
C SER A 48 -2.79 -2.30 -5.84
N VAL A 49 -3.32 -3.51 -5.64
CA VAL A 49 -3.65 -3.99 -4.30
C VAL A 49 -2.40 -4.02 -3.45
N TYR A 50 -2.53 -3.51 -2.23
CA TYR A 50 -1.66 -3.88 -1.13
C TYR A 50 -2.53 -4.29 0.04
N LEU A 51 -2.33 -5.54 0.44
CA LEU A 51 -2.92 -6.17 1.60
C LEU A 51 -1.76 -6.40 2.56
N THR A 52 -1.69 -5.58 3.60
CA THR A 52 -0.61 -5.64 4.59
C THR A 52 -1.14 -6.27 5.88
N LEU A 53 -0.58 -7.42 6.28
CA LEU A 53 -1.03 -8.18 7.46
C LEU A 53 -0.10 -7.99 8.66
N LEU A 54 -0.64 -7.47 9.78
CA LEU A 54 0.09 -6.78 10.87
C LEU A 54 -0.61 -6.97 12.25
N THR A 55 0.04 -6.74 13.41
CA THR A 55 -0.51 -7.16 14.74
C THR A 55 -0.26 -6.18 15.92
N PRO A 56 -1.07 -6.10 17.03
CA PRO A 56 -2.56 -6.16 17.21
C PRO A 56 -3.23 -5.01 18.04
N LEU A 57 -4.59 -4.97 18.01
CA LEU A 57 -5.56 -4.35 18.99
C LEU A 57 -5.68 -2.78 19.10
N THR A 58 -6.80 -2.10 18.78
CA THR A 58 -8.14 -2.10 19.46
C THR A 58 -9.23 -1.26 18.70
N LEU A 59 -10.48 -1.12 19.22
CA LEU A 59 -11.68 -0.64 18.48
C LEU A 59 -12.09 0.86 18.64
N SER A 60 -12.69 1.46 17.57
CA SER A 60 -14.03 2.12 17.56
C SER A 60 -14.44 2.68 16.15
N SER A 61 -15.71 3.08 15.92
CA SER A 61 -16.36 3.24 14.59
C SER A 61 -17.27 4.49 14.39
N GLY A 62 -17.48 5.00 13.15
CA GLY A 62 -18.53 5.99 12.81
C GLY A 62 -18.63 6.44 11.32
N PRO A 63 -19.75 7.01 10.80
CA PRO A 63 -20.15 6.81 9.38
C PRO A 63 -20.64 8.00 8.47
N THR A 64 -20.65 7.73 7.15
CA THR A 64 -21.52 8.24 6.03
C THR A 64 -21.20 9.51 5.19
N LYS A 65 -21.81 9.58 3.98
CA LYS A 65 -21.27 10.13 2.70
C LYS A 65 -21.99 11.37 2.12
N PRO A 66 -21.28 12.23 1.36
CA PRO A 66 -21.71 12.79 0.06
C PRO A 66 -21.03 12.05 -1.13
N GLN A 67 -21.38 12.31 -2.40
CA GLN A 67 -20.64 11.72 -3.53
C GLN A 67 -19.16 12.15 -3.46
N THR A 68 -18.29 11.18 -3.25
CA THR A 68 -16.96 11.37 -2.67
C THR A 68 -15.87 10.89 -3.62
N PRO A 69 -14.66 11.49 -3.59
CA PRO A 69 -13.47 10.83 -4.11
C PRO A 69 -13.26 9.48 -3.41
N LYS A 70 -13.62 8.39 -4.10
CA LYS A 70 -13.66 7.03 -3.54
C LYS A 70 -12.40 6.26 -3.92
N SER A 71 -11.47 6.12 -2.96
CA SER A 71 -10.15 5.50 -3.18
C SER A 71 -10.22 4.03 -3.66
N GLU A 72 -9.12 3.51 -4.19
CA GLU A 72 -8.97 2.10 -4.54
C GLU A 72 -9.24 1.22 -3.30
N ALA A 73 -8.66 1.60 -2.15
CA ALA A 73 -8.88 0.96 -0.86
C ALA A 73 -10.36 0.88 -0.43
N HIS A 74 -11.12 1.96 -0.59
CA HIS A 74 -12.58 1.95 -0.35
C HIS A 74 -13.33 1.06 -1.34
N SER A 75 -12.83 0.93 -2.56
CA SER A 75 -13.42 0.07 -3.60
C SER A 75 -13.21 -1.42 -3.30
N TYR A 76 -12.05 -1.81 -2.75
CA TYR A 76 -11.84 -3.17 -2.22
C TYR A 76 -12.78 -3.47 -1.05
N HIS A 77 -12.91 -2.55 -0.10
CA HIS A 77 -13.78 -2.76 1.06
C HIS A 77 -15.26 -2.91 0.67
N GLU A 78 -15.79 -2.07 -0.23
CA GLU A 78 -17.16 -2.24 -0.75
C GLU A 78 -17.31 -3.54 -1.57
N LEU A 79 -16.31 -3.94 -2.37
CA LEU A 79 -16.31 -5.21 -3.10
C LEU A 79 -16.33 -6.41 -2.15
N ALA A 80 -15.61 -6.33 -1.02
CA ALA A 80 -15.56 -7.37 0.01
C ALA A 80 -16.93 -7.57 0.68
N ILE A 81 -17.60 -6.48 1.03
CA ILE A 81 -18.97 -6.48 1.55
C ILE A 81 -19.94 -7.08 0.51
N HIS A 82 -19.91 -6.57 -0.73
CA HIS A 82 -20.82 -7.04 -1.79
C HIS A 82 -20.64 -8.53 -2.15
N ARG A 83 -19.45 -9.09 -1.91
CA ARG A 83 -19.15 -10.50 -2.14
C ARG A 83 -19.33 -11.38 -0.89
N ASN A 84 -19.83 -10.82 0.22
CA ASN A 84 -19.97 -11.49 1.52
C ASN A 84 -18.66 -12.16 2.00
N LEU A 85 -17.51 -11.53 1.71
CA LEU A 85 -16.20 -12.03 2.11
C LEU A 85 -15.80 -11.57 3.51
N ILE A 86 -16.36 -10.47 3.99
CA ILE A 86 -16.17 -9.98 5.36
C ILE A 86 -17.16 -10.68 6.29
N THR A 87 -16.64 -11.30 7.35
CA THR A 87 -17.43 -11.88 8.44
C THR A 87 -17.47 -10.90 9.62
N PRO A 88 -18.38 -11.05 10.59
CA PRO A 88 -18.35 -10.25 11.82
C PRO A 88 -16.99 -10.32 12.53
N ALA A 89 -16.33 -11.49 12.52
CA ALA A 89 -15.01 -11.68 13.10
C ALA A 89 -13.90 -10.88 12.40
N THR A 90 -13.87 -10.87 11.06
CA THR A 90 -12.85 -10.15 10.28
C THR A 90 -13.14 -8.66 10.11
N SER A 91 -14.41 -8.23 10.19
CA SER A 91 -14.83 -6.84 9.95
C SER A 91 -14.04 -5.77 10.70
N ARG A 92 -13.78 -5.97 12.00
CA ARG A 92 -13.03 -5.04 12.87
C ARG A 92 -11.54 -5.01 12.57
N LEU A 93 -11.02 -6.00 11.86
CA LEU A 93 -9.60 -6.21 11.58
C LEU A 93 -9.22 -5.71 10.18
N ILE A 94 -10.19 -5.36 9.33
CA ILE A 94 -9.95 -4.86 7.98
C ILE A 94 -9.94 -3.32 8.01
N LEU A 95 -8.77 -2.72 7.79
CA LEU A 95 -8.58 -1.28 7.73
C LEU A 95 -8.52 -0.78 6.28
N VAL A 96 -8.88 0.49 6.10
CA VAL A 96 -8.77 1.21 4.84
C VAL A 96 -7.74 2.33 5.00
N GLU A 97 -6.76 2.34 4.10
CA GLU A 97 -5.72 3.36 3.94
C GLU A 97 -5.97 4.02 2.56
N PRO A 98 -6.58 5.21 2.50
CA PRO A 98 -7.02 5.79 1.24
C PRO A 98 -5.98 6.71 0.59
N SER A 99 -4.86 7.03 1.23
CA SER A 99 -3.99 8.16 0.87
C SER A 99 -2.81 7.79 -0.02
N ALA A 100 -2.41 6.51 -0.13
CA ALA A 100 -1.22 6.12 -0.89
C ALA A 100 -1.36 6.31 -2.42
N LEU A 101 -0.52 7.18 -2.98
CA LEU A 101 -0.46 7.52 -4.41
C LEU A 101 0.45 6.56 -5.20
N ASP A 102 1.28 5.77 -4.52
CA ASP A 102 2.28 4.90 -5.14
C ASP A 102 2.62 3.65 -4.31
N SER A 103 3.36 2.72 -4.92
CA SER A 103 3.68 1.41 -4.34
C SER A 103 4.56 1.41 -3.08
N TYR A 104 5.32 2.48 -2.82
CA TYR A 104 6.09 2.65 -1.58
C TYR A 104 5.20 3.21 -0.47
N GLU A 105 4.42 4.26 -0.80
CA GLU A 105 3.44 4.86 0.12
C GLU A 105 2.42 3.83 0.59
N ASN A 106 2.01 2.89 -0.27
CA ASN A 106 1.05 1.85 0.12
C ASN A 106 1.57 0.96 1.27
N ILE A 107 2.88 0.66 1.31
CA ILE A 107 3.47 -0.06 2.44
C ILE A 107 3.60 0.89 3.64
N LEU A 108 4.21 2.06 3.45
CA LEU A 108 4.52 2.99 4.53
C LEU A 108 3.26 3.45 5.27
N TYR A 109 2.24 3.84 4.52
CA TYR A 109 0.97 4.28 5.07
C TYR A 109 0.17 3.09 5.62
N SER A 110 0.32 1.87 5.10
CA SER A 110 -0.25 0.68 5.77
C SER A 110 0.39 0.41 7.14
N LEU A 111 1.72 0.53 7.24
CA LEU A 111 2.45 0.40 8.51
C LEU A 111 1.98 1.46 9.52
N ILE A 112 1.89 2.74 9.09
CA ILE A 112 1.43 3.83 9.96
C ILE A 112 -0.05 3.65 10.32
N ARG A 113 -0.91 3.21 9.38
CA ARG A 113 -2.33 2.95 9.64
C ARG A 113 -2.52 1.81 10.63
N SER A 114 -1.68 0.78 10.56
CA SER A 114 -1.60 -0.28 11.57
C SER A 114 -1.20 0.28 12.92
N TYR A 115 -0.09 1.04 12.98
CA TYR A 115 0.38 1.65 14.23
C TYR A 115 -0.70 2.55 14.87
N GLN A 116 -1.41 3.36 14.09
CA GLN A 116 -2.53 4.18 14.59
C GLN A 116 -3.71 3.38 15.16
N TYR A 117 -3.92 2.14 14.69
CA TYR A 117 -5.01 1.28 15.14
C TYR A 117 -4.60 0.37 16.31
N THR A 118 -3.32 -0.03 16.35
CA THR A 118 -2.77 -1.03 17.28
C THR A 118 -1.94 -0.42 18.42
N SER A 119 -1.48 0.83 18.26
CA SER A 119 -0.41 1.46 19.04
C SER A 119 0.92 0.69 19.07
N HIS A 120 1.10 -0.29 18.16
CA HIS A 120 2.30 -1.12 18.08
C HIS A 120 2.81 -1.16 16.63
N TRP A 121 4.13 -1.21 16.47
CA TRP A 121 4.73 -1.48 15.17
C TRP A 121 4.73 -2.99 14.92
N PRO A 122 4.36 -3.44 13.72
CA PRO A 122 4.21 -4.86 13.45
C PRO A 122 5.55 -5.58 13.42
N THR A 123 5.56 -6.82 13.92
CA THR A 123 6.75 -7.67 13.87
C THR A 123 6.93 -8.35 12.51
N HIS A 124 5.86 -8.63 11.76
CA HIS A 124 5.93 -9.26 10.44
C HIS A 124 5.04 -8.54 9.43
N VAL A 125 5.48 -8.44 8.18
CA VAL A 125 4.71 -7.88 7.06
C VAL A 125 4.49 -8.94 5.99
N THR A 126 3.22 -9.29 5.72
CA THR A 126 2.86 -9.98 4.47
C THR A 126 2.23 -8.97 3.51
N VAL A 127 2.76 -8.86 2.29
CA VAL A 127 2.17 -8.09 1.19
C VAL A 127 1.57 -9.04 0.15
N ILE A 128 0.28 -8.88 -0.17
CA ILE A 128 -0.34 -9.56 -1.32
C ILE A 128 -0.62 -8.53 -2.42
N SER A 129 -0.14 -8.83 -3.64
CA SER A 129 -0.31 -8.00 -4.83
C SER A 129 -0.02 -8.82 -6.10
N HIS A 130 0.19 -8.16 -7.23
CA HIS A 130 0.62 -8.80 -8.47
C HIS A 130 1.99 -9.48 -8.34
N ALA A 131 2.12 -10.71 -8.85
CA ALA A 131 3.36 -11.49 -8.74
C ALA A 131 4.52 -10.81 -9.47
N PHE A 132 4.27 -10.23 -10.66
CA PHE A 132 5.32 -9.49 -11.38
C PHE A 132 5.96 -8.34 -10.56
N LYS A 133 5.24 -7.74 -9.60
CA LYS A 133 5.74 -6.63 -8.76
C LYS A 133 6.64 -7.08 -7.60
N GLU A 134 6.71 -8.38 -7.27
CA GLU A 134 7.41 -8.92 -6.09
C GLU A 134 8.82 -8.36 -5.90
N ARG A 135 9.60 -8.36 -6.98
CA ARG A 135 10.98 -7.92 -6.96
C ARG A 135 11.13 -6.45 -6.56
N ARG A 136 10.24 -5.57 -7.02
CA ARG A 136 10.25 -4.15 -6.62
C ARG A 136 9.95 -4.00 -5.13
N PHE A 137 9.05 -4.82 -4.61
CA PHE A 137 8.69 -4.80 -3.19
C PHE A 137 9.87 -5.23 -2.32
N ALA A 138 10.44 -6.41 -2.58
CA ALA A 138 11.56 -6.94 -1.83
C ALA A 138 12.85 -6.10 -2.00
N ASP A 139 13.35 -5.98 -3.24
CA ASP A 139 14.69 -5.43 -3.52
C ASP A 139 14.75 -3.91 -3.38
N VAL A 140 13.61 -3.19 -3.44
CA VAL A 140 13.58 -1.72 -3.44
C VAL A 140 12.77 -1.16 -2.28
N HIS A 141 11.48 -1.44 -2.15
CA HIS A 141 10.64 -0.79 -1.14
C HIS A 141 11.00 -1.22 0.29
N MET A 142 10.99 -2.53 0.57
CA MET A 142 11.34 -3.06 1.90
C MET A 142 12.81 -2.74 2.25
N SER A 143 13.70 -2.77 1.26
CA SER A 143 15.10 -2.39 1.42
C SER A 143 15.28 -0.89 1.75
N ALA A 144 14.52 0.02 1.12
CA ALA A 144 14.51 1.44 1.46
C ALA A 144 13.94 1.72 2.85
N MET A 145 13.02 0.87 3.32
CA MET A 145 12.51 0.88 4.70
C MET A 145 13.44 0.19 5.70
N ARG A 146 14.57 -0.41 5.28
CA ARG A 146 15.42 -1.28 6.13
C ARG A 146 14.64 -2.40 6.82
N TRP A 147 13.54 -2.87 6.22
CA TRP A 147 12.71 -3.89 6.82
C TRP A 147 13.42 -5.26 6.79
N PRO A 148 13.52 -6.00 7.91
CA PRO A 148 14.21 -7.29 7.93
C PRO A 148 13.54 -8.32 7.02
N ARG A 149 14.34 -9.02 6.22
CA ARG A 149 13.86 -9.91 5.14
C ARG A 149 13.11 -11.13 5.70
N GLU A 150 13.57 -11.63 6.83
CA GLU A 150 12.97 -12.71 7.61
C GLU A 150 11.60 -12.34 8.19
N ARG A 151 11.32 -11.04 8.31
CA ARG A 151 10.03 -10.48 8.77
C ARG A 151 9.15 -9.99 7.61
N PHE A 152 9.40 -10.48 6.40
CA PHE A 152 8.68 -10.08 5.18
C PHE A 152 8.27 -11.29 4.35
N THR A 153 6.99 -11.35 3.99
CA THR A 153 6.42 -12.30 3.04
C THR A 153 5.80 -11.54 1.86
N TYR A 154 6.05 -11.99 0.64
CA TYR A 154 5.31 -11.54 -0.54
C TYR A 154 4.42 -12.66 -1.07
N VAL A 155 3.22 -12.31 -1.51
CA VAL A 155 2.25 -13.23 -2.11
C VAL A 155 1.80 -12.67 -3.44
N GLY A 156 2.42 -13.19 -4.50
CA GLY A 156 2.11 -12.83 -5.88
C GLY A 156 0.88 -13.55 -6.42
N ILE A 157 -0.06 -12.81 -6.99
CA ILE A 157 -1.24 -13.33 -7.73
C ILE A 157 -1.42 -12.46 -8.97
N ASP A 158 -1.30 -13.05 -10.17
CA ASP A 158 -1.40 -12.35 -11.45
C ASP A 158 -2.70 -12.67 -12.22
N PRO A 159 -3.15 -11.77 -13.11
CA PRO A 159 -4.37 -11.98 -13.88
C PRO A 159 -4.25 -13.13 -14.88
N GLU A 160 -5.26 -13.99 -14.89
CA GLU A 160 -5.41 -15.06 -15.88
C GLU A 160 -5.54 -14.50 -17.30
N GLY A 161 -4.82 -15.09 -18.25
CA GLY A 161 -4.89 -14.75 -19.67
C GLY A 161 -3.93 -13.65 -20.16
N LYS A 162 -3.09 -13.07 -19.28
CA LYS A 162 -1.95 -12.23 -19.71
C LYS A 162 -0.65 -13.03 -19.67
N SER A 163 0.24 -12.83 -20.65
CA SER A 163 1.54 -13.52 -20.64
C SER A 163 2.49 -12.91 -19.61
N PRO A 164 3.42 -13.69 -19.03
CA PRO A 164 4.44 -13.16 -18.12
C PRO A 164 5.29 -12.05 -18.75
N GLU A 165 5.53 -12.09 -20.06
CA GLU A 165 6.34 -11.08 -20.75
C GLU A 165 5.63 -9.73 -20.86
N GLU A 166 4.32 -9.71 -21.15
CA GLU A 166 3.50 -8.50 -21.18
C GLU A 166 3.45 -7.85 -19.79
N LEU A 167 3.21 -8.64 -18.74
CA LEU A 167 3.17 -8.20 -17.35
C LEU A 167 4.52 -7.60 -16.91
N GLN A 168 5.62 -8.27 -17.22
CA GLN A 168 6.96 -7.79 -16.85
C GLN A 168 7.45 -6.60 -17.66
N LYS A 169 6.92 -6.34 -18.87
CA LYS A 169 7.44 -5.27 -19.75
C LYS A 169 7.32 -3.88 -19.11
N GLY A 170 6.16 -3.56 -18.55
CA GLY A 170 5.95 -2.30 -17.81
C GLY A 170 6.72 -2.29 -16.48
N GLU A 171 6.76 -3.44 -15.81
CA GLU A 171 7.42 -3.57 -14.51
C GLU A 171 8.93 -3.36 -14.56
N ARG A 172 9.63 -3.85 -15.60
CA ARG A 172 11.09 -3.65 -15.73
C ARG A 172 11.48 -2.17 -15.72
N MET A 173 10.69 -1.31 -16.38
CA MET A 173 10.90 0.14 -16.34
C MET A 173 10.59 0.72 -14.97
N ALA A 174 9.47 0.31 -14.35
CA ALA A 174 9.10 0.77 -13.01
C ALA A 174 10.17 0.39 -11.98
N TYR A 175 10.67 -0.85 -12.01
CA TYR A 175 11.71 -1.37 -11.12
C TYR A 175 12.99 -0.53 -11.18
N GLU A 176 13.55 -0.27 -12.36
CA GLU A 176 14.77 0.54 -12.48
C GLU A 176 14.53 2.03 -12.12
N MET A 177 13.35 2.59 -12.43
CA MET A 177 12.97 3.94 -11.97
C MET A 177 12.92 4.04 -10.44
N TRP A 178 12.36 3.03 -9.78
CA TRP A 178 12.29 2.96 -8.33
C TRP A 178 13.64 2.70 -7.67
N LYS A 179 14.45 1.81 -8.24
CA LYS A 179 15.81 1.54 -7.75
C LYS A 179 16.73 2.76 -7.86
N ALA A 180 16.50 3.64 -8.83
CA ALA A 180 17.20 4.92 -8.96
C ALA A 180 16.72 5.99 -7.97
N ASN A 181 15.49 5.88 -7.44
CA ASN A 181 14.90 6.82 -6.48
C ASN A 181 13.92 6.08 -5.52
N PRO A 182 14.44 5.34 -4.52
CA PRO A 182 13.62 4.42 -3.72
C PRO A 182 12.56 5.10 -2.84
N TYR A 183 12.77 6.38 -2.54
CA TYR A 183 11.90 7.19 -1.67
C TYR A 183 10.88 8.05 -2.44
N ALA A 184 10.81 7.95 -3.77
CA ALA A 184 9.96 8.78 -4.62
C ALA A 184 10.16 10.30 -4.46
N GLY A 185 11.30 10.70 -3.88
CA GLY A 185 11.64 12.08 -3.57
C GLY A 185 12.12 12.87 -4.78
N GLY A 186 12.50 14.12 -4.56
CA GLY A 186 13.34 14.85 -5.51
C GLY A 186 14.51 15.48 -4.79
N VAL A 187 15.64 15.57 -5.48
CA VAL A 187 16.90 16.09 -4.92
C VAL A 187 16.70 17.53 -4.40
N GLY A 188 16.92 17.72 -3.10
CA GLY A 188 16.82 19.01 -2.40
C GLY A 188 15.39 19.47 -2.07
N LYS A 189 15.28 20.46 -1.16
CA LYS A 189 14.03 20.94 -0.51
C LYS A 189 12.87 21.36 -1.43
N LEU A 190 13.09 21.52 -2.73
CA LEU A 190 12.07 21.89 -3.74
C LEU A 190 12.10 20.98 -4.98
N GLY A 191 12.90 19.92 -4.98
CA GLY A 191 13.15 19.09 -6.15
C GLY A 191 11.93 18.25 -6.56
N TRP A 192 11.18 17.71 -5.60
CA TRP A 192 10.19 16.66 -5.88
C TRP A 192 9.13 17.08 -6.91
N LYS A 193 8.50 18.26 -6.76
CA LYS A 193 7.53 18.81 -7.73
C LYS A 193 8.09 19.07 -9.14
N ARG A 194 9.41 19.21 -9.27
CA ARG A 194 10.09 19.41 -10.57
C ARG A 194 10.52 18.09 -11.23
N THR A 195 10.60 17.00 -10.47
CA THR A 195 10.81 15.67 -11.04
C THR A 195 9.57 15.19 -11.80
N ASN A 196 9.75 14.21 -12.68
CA ASN A 196 8.61 13.47 -13.23
C ASN A 196 7.78 12.84 -12.10
N TRP A 197 8.42 12.38 -11.03
CA TRP A 197 7.80 11.79 -9.85
C TRP A 197 6.76 12.70 -9.18
N GLY A 198 7.12 13.95 -8.87
CA GLY A 198 6.17 14.90 -8.27
C GLY A 198 5.01 15.26 -9.19
N ARG A 199 5.27 15.40 -10.50
CA ARG A 199 4.18 15.58 -11.49
C ARG A 199 3.25 14.37 -11.55
N TRP A 200 3.78 13.15 -11.47
CA TRP A 200 2.97 11.93 -11.40
C TRP A 200 2.15 11.85 -10.11
N LYS A 201 2.70 12.26 -8.94
CA LYS A 201 1.92 12.39 -7.69
C LYS A 201 0.85 13.47 -7.76
N GLU A 202 1.15 14.64 -8.31
CA GLU A 202 0.17 15.73 -8.47
C GLU A 202 -0.96 15.34 -9.45
N MET A 203 -0.65 14.66 -10.56
CA MET A 203 -1.67 14.07 -11.43
C MET A 203 -2.52 13.03 -10.70
N ARG A 204 -1.90 12.20 -9.85
CA ARG A 204 -2.61 11.21 -9.03
C ARG A 204 -3.42 11.80 -7.88
N ASN A 205 -3.23 13.07 -7.53
CA ASN A 205 -3.95 13.73 -6.45
C ASN A 205 -4.69 15.01 -6.92
N PRO A 206 -5.71 14.89 -7.79
CA PRO A 206 -6.43 16.02 -8.37
C PRO A 206 -7.13 16.88 -7.30
N TRP A 207 -7.53 16.23 -6.20
CA TRP A 207 -8.20 16.87 -5.06
C TRP A 207 -7.22 17.43 -4.01
N ARG A 208 -5.91 17.27 -4.22
CA ARG A 208 -4.84 17.77 -3.35
C ARG A 208 -5.02 17.39 -1.88
N VAL A 209 -5.53 16.19 -1.65
CA VAL A 209 -5.69 15.61 -0.30
C VAL A 209 -4.34 15.11 0.15
N GLU A 210 -3.71 15.80 1.10
CA GLU A 210 -2.44 15.35 1.67
C GLU A 210 -2.66 14.19 2.66
N ALA A 211 -1.71 13.25 2.70
CA ALA A 211 -1.76 12.15 3.64
C ALA A 211 -1.52 12.68 5.07
N PRO A 212 -2.34 12.29 6.07
CA PRO A 212 -2.29 12.90 7.41
C PRO A 212 -1.06 12.51 8.23
N TYR A 213 -0.22 11.61 7.72
CA TYR A 213 0.76 10.86 8.51
C TYR A 213 1.95 11.68 9.00
N VAL A 214 2.32 12.77 8.32
CA VAL A 214 3.31 13.72 8.84
C VAL A 214 2.85 14.35 10.16
N VAL A 215 1.56 14.67 10.27
CA VAL A 215 0.96 15.28 11.48
C VAL A 215 0.58 14.23 12.52
N THR A 216 0.12 13.06 12.08
CA THR A 216 -0.46 12.01 12.94
C THR A 216 0.50 10.88 13.30
N CYS A 217 1.75 10.93 12.83
CA CYS A 217 2.85 10.04 13.20
C CYS A 217 4.19 10.82 13.19
N PRO A 218 4.37 11.81 14.09
CA PRO A 218 5.54 12.71 14.08
C PRO A 218 6.87 11.98 14.31
N GLU A 219 6.85 10.80 14.96
CA GLU A 219 8.02 9.92 15.11
C GLU A 219 8.59 9.46 13.75
N LEU A 220 7.75 9.35 12.71
CA LEU A 220 8.15 9.03 11.35
C LEU A 220 8.17 10.24 10.40
N GLU A 221 7.84 11.47 10.84
CA GLU A 221 7.91 12.66 9.97
C GLU A 221 9.25 12.75 9.21
N PRO A 222 10.43 12.63 9.86
CA PRO A 222 11.71 12.74 9.16
C PRO A 222 11.95 11.64 8.12
N PHE A 223 11.31 10.47 8.30
CA PHE A 223 11.37 9.35 7.36
C PHE A 223 10.38 9.51 6.20
N ILE A 224 9.15 9.95 6.48
CA ILE A 224 8.12 10.24 5.46
C ILE A 224 8.60 11.35 4.52
N GLN A 225 9.31 12.34 5.05
CA GLN A 225 9.90 13.45 4.28
C GLN A 225 11.28 13.12 3.67
N TRP A 226 11.85 11.94 3.93
CA TRP A 226 13.19 11.60 3.44
C TRP A 226 13.20 11.42 1.92
N ALA A 227 14.05 12.19 1.24
CA ALA A 227 14.14 12.20 -0.23
C ALA A 227 15.36 11.43 -0.78
N GLY A 228 15.99 10.57 0.02
CA GLY A 228 17.18 9.81 -0.40
C GLY A 228 18.50 10.57 -0.37
N GLY A 229 18.64 11.62 0.46
CA GLY A 229 19.86 12.42 0.56
C GLY A 229 20.14 13.27 -0.68
N GLU A 230 21.42 13.50 -0.99
CA GLU A 230 21.86 14.27 -2.17
C GLU A 230 21.72 13.47 -3.48
N ASP A 231 21.84 12.14 -3.41
CA ASP A 231 21.87 11.26 -4.58
C ASP A 231 20.52 10.59 -4.92
N GLY A 232 19.49 10.81 -4.08
CA GLY A 232 18.13 10.28 -4.24
C GLY A 232 17.93 8.83 -3.77
N LYS A 233 18.96 8.20 -3.20
CA LYS A 233 19.01 6.76 -2.91
C LYS A 233 19.81 6.41 -1.63
N THR A 234 20.46 7.38 -1.00
CA THR A 234 21.03 7.24 0.35
C THR A 234 19.91 6.82 1.31
N LEU A 235 20.11 5.70 2.03
CA LEU A 235 19.14 5.22 3.01
C LEU A 235 18.94 6.25 4.12
N PHE A 236 17.73 6.32 4.67
CA PHE A 236 17.44 7.19 5.81
C PHE A 236 18.42 6.89 6.97
N PRO A 237 19.12 7.88 7.53
CA PRO A 237 20.15 7.64 8.55
C PRO A 237 19.62 7.60 9.99
N GLY A 238 18.38 8.05 10.22
CA GLY A 238 17.78 8.05 11.55
C GLY A 238 17.33 6.66 12.01
N PRO A 239 16.91 6.53 13.29
CA PRO A 239 16.26 5.31 13.77
C PRO A 239 14.89 5.13 13.12
N LEU A 240 14.50 3.89 12.87
CA LEU A 240 13.16 3.48 12.48
C LEU A 240 12.56 2.61 13.58
N PRO A 241 11.25 2.69 13.86
CA PRO A 241 10.65 1.98 14.99
C PRO A 241 10.84 0.45 14.95
N TRP A 242 10.95 -0.11 13.75
CA TRP A 242 11.16 -1.55 13.54
C TRP A 242 12.64 -2.01 13.62
N ASP A 243 13.61 -1.10 13.73
CA ASP A 243 15.03 -1.50 13.93
C ASP A 243 15.25 -2.20 15.29
N VAL A 244 14.39 -1.91 16.28
CA VAL A 244 14.51 -2.38 17.67
C VAL A 244 13.46 -3.41 18.06
N LEU A 245 12.55 -3.77 17.15
CA LEU A 245 11.63 -4.88 17.35
C LEU A 245 12.42 -6.19 17.28
N ALA A 246 12.12 -7.12 18.19
CA ALA A 246 12.64 -8.49 18.15
C ALA A 246 11.99 -9.34 17.04
#